data_AF-A0A347TGT4-F1
#
_entry.id   AF-A0A347TGT4-F1
#
_cell.length_a   1.000
_cell.length_b   1.000
_cell.length_c   1.000
_cell.angle_alpha   90.00
_cell.angle_beta   90.00
_cell.angle_gamma   90.00
#
_symmetry.space_group_name_H-M   'P 1'
#
loop_
_entity.id
_entity.type
_entity.pdbx_description
1 polymer ?
#
loop_
_entity_poly.entity_id
_entity_poly.type
_entity_poly.pdbx_seq_one_letter_code
_entity_poly.pdbx_strand_id
1 'polypeptide(L)'
;MERLVTTSQAAQILGLSLQGVHYRIKNNQLKSIKKSGKTYVYISEHVEDKSKENEKPVEIIEIKELIKVKDEQIDLLKKNMKWMKKQYTSEIIRLEKNQKKIIEVFNREIDLLQSAFNEMRSIYKPQIQNQKKTQEAEEKTQKPINDEIRYITLQKFTKMMKAYGKSDLEIKTIILTGVKSKDHRFLYDKKSKKVIIKDSDFKDFL
;
A
#
# COMPACT_ATOMS: atom_id res chain seq x y z
N MET A 1 16.25 22.99 -69.80
CA MET A 1 14.78 22.97 -69.69
C MET A 1 14.38 22.26 -68.39
N GLU A 2 13.10 22.27 -67.97
CA GLU A 2 12.63 21.45 -66.83
C GLU A 2 12.13 20.10 -67.36
N ARG A 3 12.66 18.99 -66.84
CA ARG A 3 12.27 17.63 -67.20
C ARG A 3 11.27 17.08 -66.17
N LEU A 4 10.19 16.47 -66.64
CA LEU A 4 9.22 15.79 -65.79
C LEU A 4 9.66 14.34 -65.56
N VAL A 5 9.90 13.95 -64.31
CA VAL A 5 10.32 12.60 -63.93
C VAL A 5 9.45 12.00 -62.83
N THR A 6 9.51 10.69 -62.67
CA THR A 6 8.83 10.00 -61.55
C THR A 6 9.51 10.31 -60.21
N THR A 7 8.82 10.16 -59.09
CA THR A 7 9.40 10.38 -57.74
C THR A 7 10.61 9.48 -57.47
N SER A 8 10.61 8.24 -57.99
CA SER A 8 11.75 7.32 -57.87
C SER A 8 12.96 7.77 -58.67
N GLN A 9 12.76 8.26 -59.89
CA GLN A 9 13.84 8.83 -60.70
C GLN A 9 14.34 10.14 -60.09
N ALA A 10 13.44 10.96 -59.54
CA ALA A 10 13.81 12.18 -58.83
C ALA A 10 14.69 11.90 -57.60
N ALA A 11 14.38 10.84 -56.86
CA ALA A 11 15.18 10.39 -55.73
C ALA A 11 16.61 10.04 -56.15
N GLN A 12 16.76 9.34 -57.28
CA GLN A 12 18.07 8.97 -57.83
C GLN A 12 18.86 10.19 -58.32
N ILE A 13 18.24 11.07 -59.13
CA ILE A 13 18.90 12.25 -59.71
C ILE A 13 19.33 13.23 -58.60
N LEU A 14 18.51 13.41 -57.56
CA LEU A 14 18.79 14.35 -56.48
C LEU A 14 19.64 13.75 -55.34
N GLY A 15 19.93 12.45 -55.36
CA GLY A 15 20.61 11.75 -54.28
C GLY A 15 19.83 11.76 -52.95
N LEU A 16 18.50 11.67 -53.02
CA LEU A 16 17.62 11.72 -51.86
C LEU A 16 16.88 10.38 -51.68
N SER A 17 16.46 10.06 -50.46
CA SER A 17 15.53 8.94 -50.25
C SER A 17 14.16 9.25 -50.88
N LEU A 18 13.44 8.21 -51.32
CA LEU A 18 12.09 8.35 -51.89
C LEU A 18 11.15 9.13 -50.94
N GLN A 19 11.22 8.82 -49.64
CA GLN A 19 10.48 9.54 -48.61
C GLN A 19 10.92 10.99 -48.46
N GLY A 20 12.23 11.27 -48.60
CA GLY A 20 12.78 12.63 -48.62
C GLY A 20 12.31 13.46 -49.81
N VAL A 21 12.03 12.84 -50.95
CA VAL A 21 11.40 13.49 -52.12
C VAL A 21 9.93 13.80 -51.80
N HIS A 22 9.17 12.83 -51.27
CA HIS A 22 7.77 13.06 -50.87
C HIS A 22 7.62 14.17 -49.81
N TYR A 23 8.54 14.23 -48.85
CA TYR A 23 8.59 15.30 -47.86
C TYR A 23 8.79 16.69 -48.49
N ARG A 24 9.73 16.81 -49.42
CA ARG A 24 10.00 18.07 -50.13
C ARG A 24 8.85 18.50 -51.06
N ILE A 25 8.16 17.54 -51.67
CA ILE A 25 6.91 17.79 -52.41
C ILE A 25 5.84 18.34 -51.46
N LYS A 26 5.64 17.69 -50.30
CA LYS A 26 4.64 18.11 -49.30
C LYS A 26 4.91 19.51 -48.74
N ASN A 27 6.18 19.88 -48.62
CA ASN A 27 6.62 21.18 -48.10
C ASN A 27 6.84 22.25 -49.19
N ASN A 28 6.34 22.02 -50.42
CA ASN A 28 6.46 22.95 -51.56
C ASN A 28 7.91 23.31 -51.95
N GLN A 29 8.89 22.49 -51.57
CA GLN A 29 10.30 22.66 -51.94
C GLN A 29 10.62 22.02 -53.30
N LEU A 30 9.77 21.10 -53.79
CA LEU A 30 9.86 20.53 -55.13
C LEU A 30 8.53 20.70 -55.86
N LYS A 31 8.58 21.28 -57.06
CA LYS A 31 7.40 21.40 -57.93
C LYS A 31 6.98 20.00 -58.40
N SER A 32 5.70 19.68 -58.24
CA SER A 32 5.16 18.38 -58.62
C SER A 32 3.78 18.50 -59.27
N ILE A 33 3.42 17.49 -60.06
CA ILE A 33 2.11 17.37 -60.71
C ILE A 33 1.58 15.95 -60.57
N LYS A 34 0.30 15.81 -60.26
CA LYS A 34 -0.39 14.51 -60.22
C LYS A 34 -1.06 14.26 -61.57
N LYS A 35 -0.68 13.18 -62.24
CA LYS A 35 -1.32 12.69 -63.47
C LYS A 35 -1.64 11.21 -63.32
N SER A 36 -2.91 10.84 -63.55
CA SER A 36 -3.39 9.44 -63.51
C SER A 36 -2.98 8.71 -62.22
N GLY A 37 -3.18 9.33 -61.07
CA GLY A 37 -2.89 8.75 -59.75
C GLY A 37 -1.40 8.70 -59.36
N LYS A 38 -0.47 9.08 -60.25
CA LYS A 38 0.98 9.13 -59.98
C LYS A 38 1.47 10.57 -59.84
N THR A 39 2.44 10.79 -58.96
CA THR A 39 3.07 12.11 -58.73
C THR A 39 4.36 12.18 -59.53
N TYR A 40 4.52 13.25 -60.30
CA TYR A 40 5.73 13.53 -61.08
C TYR A 40 6.36 14.82 -60.57
N VAL A 41 7.69 14.90 -60.65
CA VAL A 41 8.50 16.01 -60.13
C VAL A 41 9.23 16.69 -61.28
N TYR A 42 9.24 18.02 -61.27
CA TYR A 42 10.01 18.83 -62.21
C TYR A 42 11.45 18.95 -61.71
N ILE A 43 12.42 18.55 -62.53
CA ILE A 43 13.85 18.67 -62.23
C ILE A 43 14.52 19.48 -63.32
N SER A 44 15.37 20.42 -62.92
CA SER A 44 16.20 21.21 -63.82
C SER A 44 17.25 20.31 -64.47
N GLU A 45 17.39 20.39 -65.79
CA GLU A 45 18.33 19.59 -66.60
C GLU A 45 19.82 19.84 -66.26
N HIS A 46 20.12 20.83 -65.41
CA HIS A 46 21.48 21.19 -64.97
C HIS A 46 21.87 20.47 -63.67
N VAL A 47 21.03 19.59 -63.13
CA VAL A 47 21.41 18.73 -62.01
C VAL A 47 22.18 17.56 -62.60
N GLU A 48 23.50 17.61 -62.51
CA GLU A 48 24.38 16.50 -62.89
C GLU A 48 23.97 15.24 -62.12
N ASP A 49 23.81 14.13 -62.85
CA ASP A 49 23.52 12.82 -62.28
C ASP A 49 24.68 12.40 -61.36
N LYS A 50 24.53 12.64 -60.05
CA LYS A 50 25.49 12.23 -59.01
C LYS A 50 25.66 10.72 -58.89
N SER A 51 24.95 9.93 -59.70
CA SER A 51 25.04 8.47 -59.72
C SER A 51 26.34 7.93 -60.34
N LYS A 52 27.18 8.78 -60.95
CA LYS A 52 28.41 8.37 -61.66
C LYS A 52 29.72 8.96 -61.13
N GLU A 53 29.71 9.65 -59.98
CA GLU A 53 30.97 10.05 -59.36
C GLU A 53 31.43 8.98 -58.37
N ASN A 54 32.62 8.43 -58.61
CA ASN A 54 33.31 7.49 -57.74
C ASN A 54 33.45 8.09 -56.33
N GLU A 55 32.70 7.55 -55.37
CA GLU A 55 32.77 7.94 -53.96
C GLU A 55 34.16 7.64 -53.38
N LYS A 56 34.69 8.63 -52.69
CA LYS A 56 36.06 8.69 -52.18
C LYS A 56 36.26 7.66 -51.05
N PRO A 57 37.42 6.98 -50.96
CA PRO A 57 37.73 5.99 -49.92
C PRO A 57 37.82 6.55 -48.48
N VAL A 58 37.66 7.87 -48.29
CA VAL A 58 37.83 8.56 -47.00
C VAL A 58 36.63 8.32 -46.07
N GLU A 59 35.39 8.31 -46.59
CA GLU A 59 34.17 8.16 -45.77
C GLU A 59 34.05 6.75 -45.15
N ILE A 60 34.54 5.71 -45.84
CA ILE A 60 34.52 4.32 -45.34
C ILE A 60 35.46 4.14 -44.14
N ILE A 61 36.57 4.89 -44.10
CA ILE A 61 37.55 4.84 -43.00
C ILE A 61 36.96 5.50 -41.74
N GLU A 62 36.34 6.68 -41.90
CA GLU A 62 35.68 7.40 -40.81
C GLU A 62 34.52 6.61 -40.20
N ILE A 63 33.72 5.93 -41.03
CA ILE A 63 32.64 5.06 -40.54
C ILE A 63 33.19 3.87 -39.73
N LYS A 64 34.28 3.25 -40.16
CA LYS A 64 34.92 2.14 -39.43
C LYS A 64 35.48 2.59 -38.08
N GLU A 65 36.10 3.76 -38.04
CA GLU A 65 36.63 4.32 -36.79
C GLU A 65 35.50 4.70 -35.83
N LEU A 66 34.40 5.27 -36.34
CA LEU A 66 33.19 5.51 -35.56
C LEU A 66 32.61 4.22 -34.98
N ILE A 67 32.52 3.14 -35.78
CA ILE A 67 32.04 1.83 -35.30
C ILE A 67 32.94 1.31 -34.18
N LYS A 68 34.26 1.42 -34.32
CA LYS A 68 35.21 0.99 -33.29
C LYS A 68 35.01 1.74 -31.97
N VAL A 69 34.87 3.06 -32.01
CA VAL A 69 34.60 3.88 -30.82
C VAL A 69 33.25 3.49 -30.18
N LYS A 70 32.25 3.16 -30.99
CA LYS A 70 30.94 2.69 -30.49
C LYS A 70 31.04 1.32 -29.82
N ASP A 71 31.82 0.40 -30.38
CA ASP A 71 32.06 -0.92 -29.76
C ASP A 71 32.80 -0.80 -28.43
N GLU A 72 33.79 0.09 -28.32
CA GLU A 72 34.48 0.39 -27.06
C GLU A 72 33.52 0.97 -26.02
N GLN A 73 32.64 1.90 -26.43
CA GLN A 73 31.58 2.43 -25.56
C GLN A 73 30.65 1.32 -25.08
N ILE A 74 30.24 0.40 -25.97
CA ILE A 74 29.37 -0.73 -25.64
C ILE A 74 30.05 -1.68 -24.64
N ASP A 75 31.35 -1.97 -24.81
CA ASP A 75 32.08 -2.84 -23.90
C ASP A 75 32.22 -2.22 -22.50
N LEU A 76 32.52 -0.92 -22.45
CA LEU A 76 32.56 -0.16 -21.20
C LEU A 76 31.20 -0.16 -20.49
N LEU A 77 30.11 0.07 -21.23
CA LEU A 77 28.75 0.00 -20.71
C LEU A 77 28.41 -1.40 -20.18
N LYS A 78 28.80 -2.47 -20.88
CA LYS A 78 28.60 -3.86 -20.43
C LYS A 78 29.35 -4.14 -19.13
N LYS A 79 30.60 -3.70 -19.03
CA LYS A 79 31.42 -3.83 -17.81
C LYS A 79 30.79 -3.09 -16.63
N ASN A 80 30.38 -1.84 -16.83
CA ASN A 80 29.69 -1.04 -15.81
C ASN A 80 28.39 -1.70 -15.37
N MET A 81 27.56 -2.15 -16.31
CA MET A 81 26.31 -2.85 -16.01
C MET A 81 26.55 -4.12 -15.17
N LYS A 82 27.57 -4.91 -15.52
CA LYS A 82 27.93 -6.12 -14.76
C LYS A 82 28.40 -5.79 -13.35
N TRP A 83 29.22 -4.75 -13.20
CA TRP A 83 29.69 -4.29 -11.90
C TRP A 83 28.55 -3.76 -11.03
N MET A 84 27.69 -2.89 -11.58
CA MET A 84 26.51 -2.39 -10.87
C MET A 84 25.59 -3.51 -10.40
N LYS A 85 25.32 -4.52 -11.26
CA LYS A 85 24.53 -5.69 -10.86
C LYS A 85 25.14 -6.40 -9.66
N LYS A 86 26.46 -6.65 -9.68
CA LYS A 86 27.17 -7.29 -8.57
C LYS A 86 27.09 -6.45 -7.29
N GLN A 87 27.20 -5.13 -7.42
CA GLN A 87 27.09 -4.20 -6.31
C GLN A 87 25.68 -4.25 -5.69
N TYR A 88 24.63 -4.14 -6.52
CA TYR A 88 23.25 -4.23 -6.04
C TYR A 88 22.97 -5.57 -5.35
N THR A 89 23.40 -6.69 -5.93
CA THR A 89 23.25 -8.00 -5.29
C THR A 89 23.95 -8.05 -3.94
N SER A 90 25.17 -7.51 -3.83
CA SER A 90 25.93 -7.50 -2.58
C SER A 90 25.25 -6.61 -1.52
N GLU A 91 24.73 -5.47 -1.92
CA GLU A 91 23.98 -4.55 -1.05
C GLU A 91 22.66 -5.18 -0.57
N ILE A 92 21.92 -5.86 -1.45
CA ILE A 92 20.71 -6.61 -1.07
C ILE A 92 21.05 -7.66 -0.01
N ILE A 93 22.08 -8.48 -0.23
CA ILE A 93 22.52 -9.50 0.74
C ILE A 93 22.93 -8.86 2.07
N ARG A 94 23.60 -7.70 2.03
CA ARG A 94 24.00 -6.97 3.25
C ARG A 94 22.77 -6.49 4.02
N LEU A 95 21.78 -5.92 3.33
CA LEU A 95 20.53 -5.46 3.93
C LEU A 95 19.72 -6.62 4.51
N GLU A 96 19.59 -7.73 3.80
CA GLU A 96 18.91 -8.94 4.29
C GLU A 96 19.57 -9.50 5.56
N LYS A 97 20.91 -9.55 5.59
CA LYS A 97 21.65 -9.98 6.78
C LYS A 97 21.41 -9.05 7.96
N ASN A 98 21.38 -7.73 7.72
CA ASN A 98 21.08 -6.76 8.77
C ASN A 98 19.64 -6.92 9.28
N GLN A 99 18.68 -7.06 8.38
CA GLN A 99 17.27 -7.28 8.74
C GLN A 99 17.09 -8.56 9.58
N LYS A 100 17.77 -9.66 9.22
CA LYS A 100 17.75 -10.90 10.01
C LYS A 100 18.28 -10.71 11.43
N LYS A 101 19.37 -9.96 11.61
CA LYS A 101 19.92 -9.63 12.95
C LYS A 101 18.95 -8.78 13.76
N ILE A 102 18.32 -7.80 13.13
CA ILE A 102 17.30 -6.95 13.78
C ILE A 102 16.12 -7.81 14.26
N ILE A 103 15.62 -8.70 13.40
CA ILE A 103 14.55 -9.64 13.76
C ILE A 103 14.98 -10.54 14.93
N GLU A 104 16.21 -11.05 14.91
CA GLU A 104 16.73 -11.88 16.00
C GLU A 104 16.79 -11.12 17.33
N VAL A 105 17.24 -9.86 17.33
CA VAL A 105 17.24 -9.00 18.52
C VAL A 105 15.82 -8.76 19.01
N PHE A 106 14.87 -8.45 18.12
CA PHE A 106 13.47 -8.27 18.50
C PHE A 106 12.85 -9.53 19.09
N ASN A 107 13.13 -10.71 18.54
CA ASN A 107 12.64 -11.96 19.09
C ASN A 107 13.17 -12.20 20.50
N ARG A 108 14.47 -11.96 20.73
CA ARG A 108 15.07 -12.06 22.07
C ARG A 108 14.46 -11.08 23.06
N GLU A 109 14.16 -9.85 22.61
CA GLU A 109 13.50 -8.86 23.46
C GLU A 109 12.05 -9.27 23.79
N ILE A 110 11.32 -9.81 22.81
CA ILE A 110 9.98 -10.36 23.04
C ILE A 110 10.03 -11.51 24.04
N ASP A 111 10.98 -12.43 23.90
CA ASP A 111 11.17 -13.55 24.83
C ASP A 111 11.52 -13.09 26.25
N LEU A 112 12.35 -12.04 26.35
CA LEU A 112 12.69 -11.41 27.62
C LEU A 112 11.45 -10.77 28.27
N LEU A 113 10.66 -10.02 27.51
CA LEU A 113 9.42 -9.41 28.00
C LEU A 113 8.38 -10.47 28.41
N GLN A 114 8.26 -11.56 27.65
CA GLN A 114 7.39 -12.68 28.02
C GLN A 114 7.86 -13.36 29.30
N SER A 115 9.17 -13.59 29.44
CA SER A 115 9.78 -14.15 30.65
C SER A 115 9.51 -13.24 31.85
N ALA A 116 9.81 -11.95 31.75
CA ALA A 116 9.55 -10.97 32.80
C ALA A 116 8.05 -10.87 33.15
N PHE A 117 7.18 -10.92 32.15
CA PHE A 117 5.73 -10.94 32.37
C PHE A 117 5.28 -12.20 33.10
N ASN A 118 5.79 -13.37 32.72
CA ASN A 118 5.45 -14.63 33.38
C ASN A 118 5.98 -14.69 34.81
N GLU A 119 7.16 -14.13 35.07
CA GLU A 119 7.71 -13.97 36.42
C GLU A 119 6.87 -13.01 37.27
N MET A 120 6.52 -11.82 36.77
CA MET A 120 5.59 -10.95 37.49
C MET A 120 4.26 -11.66 37.73
N ARG A 121 3.69 -12.29 36.71
CA ARG A 121 2.42 -13.00 36.83
C ARG A 121 2.49 -14.11 37.87
N SER A 122 3.60 -14.85 37.98
CA SER A 122 3.76 -15.91 38.98
C SER A 122 3.88 -15.35 40.40
N ILE A 123 4.47 -14.16 40.59
CA ILE A 123 4.56 -13.48 41.89
C ILE A 123 3.20 -12.88 42.30
N TYR A 124 2.55 -12.15 41.39
CA TYR A 124 1.35 -11.38 41.71
C TYR A 124 0.06 -12.20 41.70
N LYS A 125 -0.04 -13.25 40.88
CA LYS A 125 -1.27 -14.07 40.79
C LYS A 125 -1.60 -14.78 42.11
N PRO A 126 -0.66 -15.42 42.84
CA PRO A 126 -0.91 -15.99 44.16
C PRO A 126 -1.27 -14.92 45.19
N GLN A 127 -0.66 -13.74 45.14
CA GLN A 127 -0.98 -12.64 46.06
C GLN A 127 -2.42 -12.16 45.86
N ILE A 128 -2.86 -11.96 44.62
CA ILE A 128 -4.23 -11.58 44.30
C ILE A 128 -5.21 -12.69 44.68
N GLN A 129 -4.87 -13.96 44.45
CA GLN A 129 -5.72 -15.09 44.85
C GLN A 129 -5.81 -15.25 46.36
N ASN A 130 -4.70 -15.02 47.08
CA ASN A 130 -4.67 -15.05 48.53
C ASN A 130 -5.42 -13.85 49.11
N GLN A 131 -5.27 -12.64 48.56
CA GLN A 131 -6.10 -11.49 48.94
C GLN A 131 -7.59 -11.77 48.72
N LYS A 132 -7.99 -12.42 47.60
CA LYS A 132 -9.38 -12.83 47.39
C LYS A 132 -9.84 -13.91 48.38
N LYS A 133 -8.99 -14.89 48.72
CA LYS A 133 -9.31 -15.91 49.74
C LYS A 133 -9.39 -15.32 51.14
N THR A 134 -8.52 -14.37 51.47
CA THR A 134 -8.53 -13.63 52.73
C THR A 134 -9.76 -12.73 52.78
N GLN A 135 -10.14 -12.06 51.68
CA GLN A 135 -11.40 -11.35 51.56
C GLN A 135 -12.62 -12.28 51.64
N GLU A 136 -12.60 -13.49 51.07
CA GLU A 136 -13.70 -14.48 51.18
C GLU A 136 -13.79 -15.12 52.58
N ALA A 137 -12.67 -15.21 53.32
CA ALA A 137 -12.61 -15.66 54.71
C ALA A 137 -12.98 -14.54 55.71
N GLU A 138 -12.59 -13.30 55.42
CA GLU A 138 -12.95 -12.09 56.15
C GLU A 138 -14.39 -11.66 55.83
N GLU A 139 -14.93 -11.87 54.63
CA GLU A 139 -16.36 -11.65 54.30
C GLU A 139 -17.28 -12.61 55.09
N LYS A 140 -16.77 -13.73 55.61
CA LYS A 140 -17.49 -14.59 56.56
C LYS A 140 -17.46 -14.08 58.00
N THR A 141 -16.59 -13.12 58.34
CA THR A 141 -16.41 -12.67 59.73
C THR A 141 -16.50 -11.16 59.96
N GLN A 142 -16.30 -10.29 58.98
CA GLN A 142 -16.33 -8.83 59.17
C GLN A 142 -16.86 -8.12 57.91
N LYS A 143 -18.00 -7.42 58.07
CA LYS A 143 -18.58 -6.49 57.08
C LYS A 143 -17.54 -5.41 56.71
N PRO A 144 -17.15 -5.23 55.44
CA PRO A 144 -16.30 -4.10 55.08
C PRO A 144 -17.16 -2.90 54.65
N ILE A 145 -16.85 -1.78 55.31
CA ILE A 145 -17.30 -0.42 55.04
C ILE A 145 -16.44 0.09 53.88
N ASN A 146 -16.88 -0.16 52.65
CA ASN A 146 -16.50 0.59 51.46
C ASN A 146 -17.49 0.18 50.37
N ASP A 147 -18.42 1.09 50.05
CA ASP A 147 -19.45 0.89 49.02
C ASP A 147 -18.81 0.84 47.63
N GLU A 148 -18.12 -0.26 47.31
CA GLU A 148 -17.97 -0.67 45.92
C GLU A 148 -19.38 -0.87 45.38
N ILE A 149 -19.77 -0.04 44.40
CA ILE A 149 -21.07 -0.15 43.73
C ILE A 149 -21.12 -1.51 43.04
N ARG A 150 -21.66 -2.50 43.75
CA ARG A 150 -21.93 -3.84 43.21
C ARG A 150 -23.07 -3.70 42.20
N TYR A 151 -23.00 -4.43 41.10
CA TYR A 151 -24.06 -4.48 40.08
C TYR A 151 -24.63 -5.88 40.02
N ILE A 152 -25.94 -6.00 39.75
CA ILE A 152 -26.62 -7.28 39.60
C ILE A 152 -27.05 -7.50 38.15
N THR A 153 -26.94 -8.75 37.71
CA THR A 153 -27.48 -9.18 36.42
C THR A 153 -28.99 -9.11 36.44
N LEU A 154 -29.61 -8.79 35.30
CA LEU A 154 -31.06 -8.78 35.13
C LEU A 154 -31.72 -10.09 35.60
N GLN A 155 -31.11 -11.23 35.32
CA GLN A 155 -31.59 -12.55 35.77
C GLN A 155 -31.59 -12.71 37.30
N LYS A 156 -30.60 -12.11 37.99
CA LYS A 156 -30.53 -12.13 39.46
C LYS A 156 -31.63 -11.24 40.04
N PHE A 157 -31.82 -10.05 39.45
CA PHE A 157 -32.90 -9.14 39.83
C PHE A 157 -34.30 -9.76 39.62
N THR A 158 -34.55 -10.40 38.47
CA THR A 158 -35.85 -11.02 38.20
C THR A 158 -36.14 -12.18 39.14
N LYS A 159 -35.14 -13.02 39.46
CA LYS A 159 -35.29 -14.09 40.46
C LYS A 159 -35.61 -13.52 41.85
N MET A 160 -34.95 -12.44 42.24
CA MET A 160 -35.19 -11.76 43.52
C MET A 160 -36.62 -11.20 43.60
N MET A 161 -37.08 -10.49 42.57
CA MET A 161 -38.44 -9.95 42.55
C MET A 161 -39.53 -11.03 42.49
N LYS A 162 -39.25 -12.15 41.81
CA LYS A 162 -40.13 -13.33 41.83
C LYS A 162 -40.23 -13.96 43.21
N ALA A 163 -39.13 -13.98 43.97
CA ALA A 163 -39.15 -14.47 45.35
C ALA A 163 -40.05 -13.61 46.26
N TYR A 164 -40.20 -12.33 45.92
CA TYR A 164 -41.14 -11.40 46.57
C TYR A 164 -42.56 -11.42 45.98
N GLY A 165 -42.88 -12.39 45.12
CA GLY A 165 -44.23 -12.59 44.59
C GLY A 165 -44.62 -11.71 43.41
N LYS A 166 -43.69 -10.95 42.81
CA LYS A 166 -43.98 -10.11 41.63
C LYS A 166 -44.04 -10.93 40.35
N SER A 167 -44.99 -10.59 39.49
CA SER A 167 -45.12 -11.15 38.14
C SER A 167 -44.08 -10.57 37.17
N ASP A 168 -43.82 -11.29 36.06
CA ASP A 168 -42.88 -10.82 35.02
C ASP A 168 -43.28 -9.47 34.40
N LEU A 169 -44.57 -9.14 34.41
CA LEU A 169 -45.09 -7.89 33.85
C LEU A 169 -44.80 -6.72 34.81
N GLU A 170 -45.01 -6.91 36.11
CA GLU A 170 -44.68 -5.93 37.15
C GLU A 170 -43.17 -5.67 37.25
N ILE A 171 -42.35 -6.71 37.11
CA ILE A 171 -40.89 -6.54 37.11
C ILE A 171 -40.44 -5.66 35.94
N LYS A 172 -41.06 -5.82 34.76
CA LYS A 172 -40.77 -4.97 33.59
C LYS A 172 -41.24 -3.53 33.81
N THR A 173 -42.40 -3.32 34.42
CA THR A 173 -42.88 -1.96 34.71
C THR A 173 -41.97 -1.28 35.71
N ILE A 174 -41.52 -1.96 36.78
CA ILE A 174 -40.55 -1.44 37.76
C ILE A 174 -39.25 -0.99 37.10
N ILE A 175 -38.68 -1.81 36.23
CA ILE A 175 -37.44 -1.45 35.51
C ILE A 175 -37.68 -0.24 34.60
N LEU A 176 -38.80 -0.23 33.87
CA LEU A 176 -39.12 0.84 32.93
C LEU A 176 -39.40 2.18 33.65
N THR A 177 -40.12 2.14 34.77
CA THR A 177 -40.39 3.32 35.61
C THR A 177 -39.10 3.80 36.26
N GLY A 178 -38.27 2.89 36.78
CA GLY A 178 -36.96 3.23 37.35
C GLY A 178 -36.05 3.96 36.36
N VAL A 179 -35.98 3.49 35.11
CA VAL A 179 -35.20 4.15 34.04
C VAL A 179 -35.82 5.50 33.65
N LYS A 180 -37.15 5.61 33.54
CA LYS A 180 -37.84 6.85 33.18
C LYS A 180 -37.71 7.92 34.27
N SER A 181 -37.80 7.52 35.53
CA SER A 181 -37.66 8.37 36.71
C SER A 181 -36.21 8.72 37.05
N LYS A 182 -35.23 8.25 36.25
CA LYS A 182 -33.78 8.41 36.47
C LYS A 182 -33.34 7.95 37.85
N ASP A 183 -33.91 6.85 38.33
CA ASP A 183 -33.48 6.25 39.58
C ASP A 183 -32.02 5.78 39.44
N HIS A 184 -31.17 6.20 40.37
CA HIS A 184 -29.76 5.82 40.44
C HIS A 184 -29.52 4.30 40.42
N ARG A 185 -30.52 3.49 40.77
CA ARG A 185 -30.48 2.01 40.75
C ARG A 185 -30.61 1.41 39.35
N PHE A 186 -31.24 2.11 38.41
CA PHE A 186 -31.49 1.62 37.04
C PHE A 186 -30.84 2.54 36.00
N LEU A 187 -29.76 2.08 35.39
CA LEU A 187 -29.04 2.81 34.36
C LEU A 187 -29.31 2.22 32.98
N TYR A 188 -29.69 3.06 32.02
CA TYR A 188 -29.87 2.65 30.63
C TYR A 188 -28.75 3.23 29.76
N ASP A 189 -27.96 2.35 29.15
CA ASP A 189 -26.96 2.76 28.16
C ASP A 189 -27.61 2.86 26.79
N LYS A 190 -27.70 4.10 26.28
CA LYS A 190 -28.27 4.43 24.96
C LYS A 190 -27.48 3.80 23.80
N LYS A 191 -26.19 3.56 23.96
CA LYS A 191 -25.32 3.02 22.89
C LYS A 191 -25.49 1.50 22.77
N SER A 192 -25.41 0.78 23.89
CA SER A 192 -25.55 -0.68 23.89
C SER A 192 -27.00 -1.16 23.99
N LYS A 193 -27.97 -0.26 24.23
CA LYS A 193 -29.38 -0.56 24.52
C LYS A 193 -29.56 -1.52 25.71
N LYS A 194 -28.63 -1.52 26.67
CA LYS A 194 -28.64 -2.40 27.85
C LYS A 194 -29.07 -1.66 29.11
N VAL A 195 -29.77 -2.38 29.99
CA VAL A 195 -30.11 -1.93 31.35
C VAL A 195 -29.10 -2.51 32.33
N ILE A 196 -28.54 -1.65 33.17
CA ILE A 196 -27.60 -1.98 34.24
C ILE A 196 -28.32 -1.69 35.57
N ILE A 197 -28.33 -2.67 36.46
CA ILE A 197 -29.01 -2.58 37.76
C ILE A 197 -27.95 -2.60 38.87
N LYS A 198 -27.97 -1.60 39.76
CA LYS A 198 -27.10 -1.58 40.94
C LYS A 198 -27.60 -2.56 42.00
N ASP A 199 -26.69 -3.24 42.69
CA ASP A 199 -27.01 -4.02 43.89
C ASP A 199 -27.28 -3.01 45.01
N SER A 200 -28.54 -2.82 45.35
CA SER A 200 -29.00 -1.87 46.34
C SER A 200 -30.19 -2.46 47.08
N ASP A 201 -30.66 -1.81 48.14
CA ASP A 201 -31.89 -2.25 48.79
C ASP A 201 -33.09 -1.96 47.86
N PHE A 202 -33.89 -2.99 47.59
CA PHE A 202 -35.08 -2.96 46.74
C PHE A 202 -36.37 -3.23 47.53
N LYS A 203 -36.31 -3.12 48.87
CA LYS A 203 -37.47 -3.32 49.75
C LYS A 203 -38.65 -2.40 49.45
N ASP A 204 -38.41 -1.24 48.85
CA ASP A 204 -39.44 -0.30 48.42
C ASP A 204 -40.29 -0.82 47.26
N PHE A 205 -39.83 -1.85 46.55
CA PHE A 205 -40.58 -2.53 45.50
C PHE A 205 -41.28 -3.81 45.97
N LEU A 206 -41.21 -4.15 47.27
CA LEU A 206 -41.98 -5.26 47.86
C LEU A 206 -43.48 -5.02 47.75
#